data_AF-A0A5D0TPC5-F1
#
_entry.id   AF-A0A5D0TPC5-F1
#
_cell.length_a   1.000
_cell.length_b   1.000
_cell.length_c   1.000
_cell.angle_alpha   90.00
_cell.angle_beta   90.00
_cell.angle_gamma   90.00
#
_symmetry.space_group_name_H-M   'P 1'
#
loop_
_entity.id
_entity.type
_entity.pdbx_description
1 polymer ?
#
loop_
_entity_poly.entity_id
_entity_poly.type
_entity_poly.pdbx_seq_one_letter_code
_entity_poly.pdbx_strand_id
1 'polypeptide(L)'
;MPRRPGLSARLKLTLSYAGFLAVAGALLLAVVWGFLLRYVPDNSQGLLGISPNRYLLVHTFAPAAAVAMLFLLVFGLLGGWILAGRMLAPLTQITDAARMAGRGALSHRIRMKGRQDEFRELSDAFDSMLEQLESHVAEQQRFAANASHELRTPLAISRTLLDVARKDPTRDRGELIERLHAVNT
;
A
#
# COMPACT_ATOMS: atom_id res chain seq x y z
N MET A 1 4.22 -0.37 19.00
CA MET A 1 3.37 0.82 19.25
C MET A 1 2.06 0.66 18.48
N PRO A 2 0.90 0.55 19.15
CA PRO A 2 -0.40 0.44 18.48
C PRO A 2 -0.77 1.80 17.86
N ARG A 3 -0.72 1.90 16.52
CA ARG A 3 -1.22 3.08 15.80
C ARG A 3 -2.73 3.17 16.03
N ARG A 4 -3.22 4.30 16.55
CA ARG A 4 -4.65 4.59 16.66
C ARG A 4 -5.30 4.42 15.27
N PRO A 5 -6.44 3.72 15.15
CA PRO A 5 -7.09 3.55 13.85
C PRO A 5 -7.60 4.92 13.40
N GLY A 6 -6.84 5.56 12.51
CA GLY A 6 -7.31 6.73 11.78
C GLY A 6 -8.42 6.33 10.82
N LEU A 7 -9.29 7.29 10.46
CA LEU A 7 -10.28 7.13 9.40
C LEU A 7 -9.62 6.49 8.16
N SER A 8 -10.23 5.42 7.64
CA SER A 8 -9.78 4.72 6.44
C SER A 8 -9.52 5.73 5.31
N ALA A 9 -8.39 5.57 4.61
CA ALA A 9 -8.05 6.43 3.48
C ALA A 9 -9.16 6.44 2.41
N ARG A 10 -9.87 5.31 2.26
CA ARG A 10 -11.08 5.21 1.43
C ARG A 10 -12.14 6.21 1.87
N LEU A 11 -12.46 6.24 3.17
CA LEU A 11 -13.49 7.12 3.74
C LEU A 11 -13.09 8.60 3.62
N LYS A 12 -11.81 8.93 3.79
CA LYS A 12 -11.32 10.31 3.58
C LYS A 12 -11.52 10.75 2.13
N LEU A 13 -11.15 9.91 1.17
CA LEU A 13 -11.31 10.20 -0.26
C LEU A 13 -12.78 10.30 -0.68
N THR A 14 -13.66 9.45 -0.15
CA THR A 14 -15.09 9.54 -0.44
C THR A 14 -15.69 10.84 0.07
N LEU A 15 -15.34 11.21 1.31
CA LEU A 15 -15.83 12.44 1.94
C LEU A 15 -15.32 13.68 1.21
N SER A 16 -14.04 13.69 0.81
CA SER A 16 -13.48 14.82 0.06
C SER A 16 -14.14 14.97 -1.32
N TYR A 17 -14.34 13.86 -2.04
CA TYR A 17 -14.95 13.89 -3.37
C TYR A 17 -16.44 14.28 -3.28
N ALA A 18 -17.21 13.65 -2.39
CA ALA A 18 -18.61 13.97 -2.18
C ALA A 18 -18.80 15.42 -1.69
N GLY A 19 -17.93 15.89 -0.80
CA GLY A 19 -17.92 17.28 -0.32
C GLY A 19 -17.63 18.27 -1.45
N PHE A 20 -16.63 18.00 -2.29
CA PHE A 20 -16.34 18.82 -3.46
C PHE A 20 -17.52 18.90 -4.43
N LEU A 21 -18.16 17.76 -4.72
CA LEU A 21 -19.34 17.67 -5.59
C LEU A 21 -20.53 18.46 -5.03
N ALA A 22 -20.77 18.35 -3.73
CA ALA A 22 -21.83 19.08 -3.04
C ALA A 22 -21.59 20.60 -3.07
N VAL A 23 -20.35 21.05 -2.81
CA VAL A 23 -19.98 22.48 -2.87
C VAL A 23 -20.12 23.03 -4.29
N ALA A 24 -19.62 22.32 -5.30
CA ALA A 24 -19.76 22.71 -6.69
C ALA A 24 -21.24 22.78 -7.12
N GLY A 25 -22.04 21.79 -6.72
CA GLY A 25 -23.49 21.78 -6.97
C GLY A 25 -24.22 22.94 -6.29
N ALA A 26 -23.87 23.24 -5.03
CA ALA A 26 -24.45 24.35 -4.28
C ALA A 26 -24.11 25.71 -4.90
N LEU A 27 -22.85 25.90 -5.33
CA LEU A 27 -22.43 27.11 -6.02
C LEU A 27 -23.18 27.29 -7.34
N LEU A 28 -23.30 26.23 -8.14
CA LEU A 28 -24.04 26.29 -9.40
C LEU A 28 -25.52 26.64 -9.15
N LEU A 29 -26.18 25.97 -8.20
CA LEU A 29 -27.57 26.28 -7.85
C LEU A 29 -27.75 27.70 -7.32
N ALA A 30 -26.79 28.22 -6.54
CA ALA A 30 -26.80 29.60 -6.07
C ALA A 30 -26.65 30.62 -7.21
N VAL A 31 -25.82 30.32 -8.21
CA VAL A 31 -25.69 31.14 -9.42
C VAL A 31 -26.99 31.13 -10.23
N VAL A 32 -27.58 29.96 -10.46
CA VAL A 32 -28.87 29.85 -11.16
C VAL A 32 -29.97 30.60 -10.40
N TRP A 33 -30.02 30.44 -9.07
CA TRP A 33 -30.95 31.15 -8.21
C TRP A 33 -30.81 32.67 -8.31
N GLY A 34 -29.58 33.18 -8.20
CA GLY A 34 -29.27 34.61 -8.33
C GLY A 34 -29.61 35.15 -9.72
N PHE A 35 -29.33 34.38 -10.77
CA PHE A 35 -29.71 34.72 -12.14
C PHE A 35 -31.22 34.83 -12.32
N LEU A 36 -31.98 33.84 -11.82
CA LEU A 36 -33.45 33.83 -11.87
C LEU A 36 -34.05 35.05 -11.15
N LEU A 37 -33.55 35.39 -9.95
CA LEU A 37 -34.01 36.56 -9.22
C LEU A 37 -33.65 37.90 -9.89
N ARG A 38 -32.55 37.93 -10.64
CA ARG A 38 -32.12 39.12 -11.39
C ARG A 38 -32.96 39.36 -12.64
N TYR A 39 -33.39 38.29 -13.33
CA TYR A 39 -34.13 38.40 -14.59
C TYR A 39 -35.65 38.50 -14.41
N VAL A 40 -36.17 38.16 -13.23
CA VAL A 40 -37.60 38.30 -12.88
C VAL A 40 -37.76 39.48 -11.91
N PRO A 41 -38.16 40.68 -12.39
CA PRO A 41 -38.41 41.85 -11.56
C PRO A 41 -39.71 41.65 -10.75
N ASP A 42 -39.77 42.23 -9.56
CA ASP A 42 -40.94 42.16 -8.67
C ASP A 42 -41.97 43.25 -9.04
N ASN A 43 -42.31 43.36 -10.33
CA ASN A 43 -43.24 44.36 -10.83
C ASN A 43 -44.62 43.74 -11.06
N SER A 44 -45.64 44.30 -10.40
CA SER A 44 -47.05 43.94 -10.53
C SER A 44 -47.68 44.32 -11.89
N GLN A 45 -46.89 44.85 -12.83
CA GLN A 45 -47.36 45.31 -14.15
C GLN A 45 -46.71 44.47 -15.26
N GLY A 46 -47.21 43.25 -15.46
CA GLY A 46 -46.95 42.47 -16.68
C GLY A 46 -47.91 42.87 -17.79
N LEU A 47 -47.45 42.87 -19.06
CA LEU A 47 -48.19 43.38 -20.23
C LEU A 47 -49.49 42.59 -20.58
N LEU A 48 -49.82 41.50 -19.87
CA LEU A 48 -51.07 40.72 -20.04
C LEU A 48 -51.57 40.09 -18.73
N GLY A 49 -51.15 40.58 -17.54
CA GLY A 49 -51.51 39.96 -16.25
C GLY A 49 -50.79 38.65 -15.94
N ILE A 50 -49.95 38.15 -16.86
CA ILE A 50 -49.08 36.98 -16.70
C ILE A 50 -47.67 37.50 -16.43
N SER A 51 -47.40 37.95 -15.20
CA SER A 51 -46.03 38.19 -14.74
C SER A 51 -45.60 37.01 -13.86
N PRO A 52 -44.47 36.33 -14.14
CA PRO A 52 -43.93 35.31 -13.25
C PRO A 52 -43.60 35.95 -11.90
N ASN A 53 -44.45 35.70 -10.89
CA ASN A 53 -44.24 36.22 -9.55
C ASN A 53 -43.01 35.52 -8.92
N ARG A 54 -42.10 36.26 -8.28
CA ARG A 54 -40.88 35.70 -7.65
C ARG A 54 -41.20 34.56 -6.69
N TYR A 55 -42.33 34.68 -5.99
CA TYR A 55 -42.84 33.64 -5.09
C TYR A 55 -43.05 32.29 -5.79
N LEU A 56 -43.66 32.28 -6.99
CA LEU A 56 -43.90 31.05 -7.75
C LEU A 56 -42.61 30.42 -8.24
N LEU A 57 -41.62 31.24 -8.63
CA LEU A 57 -40.31 30.79 -9.08
C LEU A 57 -39.51 30.14 -7.93
N VAL A 58 -39.53 30.75 -6.75
CA VAL A 58 -38.88 30.22 -5.54
C VAL A 58 -39.53 28.90 -5.12
N HIS A 59 -40.86 28.85 -5.06
CA HIS A 59 -41.59 27.67 -4.63
C HIS A 59 -41.44 26.48 -5.59
N THR A 60 -41.27 26.73 -6.89
CA THR A 60 -41.05 25.67 -7.88
C THR A 60 -39.58 25.24 -7.96
N PHE A 61 -38.64 26.18 -7.85
CA PHE A 61 -37.21 25.90 -7.97
C PHE A 61 -36.61 25.27 -6.70
N ALA A 62 -37.01 25.70 -5.50
CA ALA A 62 -36.47 25.18 -4.24
C ALA A 62 -36.58 23.64 -4.09
N PRO A 63 -37.73 22.99 -4.34
CA PRO A 63 -37.82 21.53 -4.26
C PRO A 63 -36.99 20.85 -5.35
N ALA A 64 -36.96 21.40 -6.58
CA ALA A 64 -36.14 20.85 -7.66
C ALA A 64 -34.64 20.93 -7.34
N ALA A 65 -34.18 22.05 -6.77
CA ALA A 65 -32.81 22.26 -6.31
C ALA A 65 -32.44 21.31 -5.16
N ALA A 66 -33.37 21.08 -4.21
CA ALA A 66 -33.17 20.13 -3.12
C ALA A 66 -33.03 18.68 -3.63
N VAL A 67 -33.87 18.27 -4.59
CA VAL A 67 -33.79 16.95 -5.23
C VAL A 67 -32.47 16.80 -6.00
N ALA A 68 -32.05 17.82 -6.76
CA ALA A 68 -30.78 17.82 -7.46
C ALA A 68 -29.58 17.72 -6.49
N MET A 69 -29.63 18.44 -5.36
CA MET A 69 -28.60 18.38 -4.32
C MET A 69 -28.52 16.99 -3.68
N LEU A 70 -29.67 16.42 -3.33
CA LEU A 70 -29.74 15.07 -2.76
C LEU A 70 -29.18 14.05 -3.75
N PHE A 71 -29.52 14.16 -5.03
CA PHE A 71 -29.01 13.29 -6.07
C PHE A 71 -27.48 13.39 -6.21
N LEU A 72 -26.93 14.61 -6.26
CA LEU A 72 -25.48 14.84 -6.31
C LEU A 72 -24.76 14.27 -5.08
N LEU A 73 -25.36 14.40 -3.89
CA LEU A 73 -24.79 13.88 -2.65
C LEU A 73 -24.75 12.35 -2.65
N VAL A 74 -25.85 11.69 -3.02
CA VAL A 74 -25.93 10.23 -3.13
C VAL A 74 -24.94 9.74 -4.19
N PHE A 75 -24.93 10.35 -5.37
CA PHE A 75 -24.04 9.94 -6.46
C PHE A 75 -22.57 10.19 -6.13
N GLY A 76 -22.24 11.31 -5.47
CA GLY A 76 -20.90 11.63 -5.01
C GLY A 76 -20.40 10.65 -3.96
N LEU A 77 -21.24 10.23 -3.01
CA LEU A 77 -20.89 9.23 -2.01
C LEU A 77 -20.67 7.85 -2.63
N LEU A 78 -21.61 7.36 -3.46
CA LEU A 78 -21.47 6.06 -4.12
C LEU A 78 -20.28 6.04 -5.08
N GLY A 79 -20.18 7.05 -5.96
CA GLY A 79 -19.10 7.18 -6.93
C GLY A 79 -17.74 7.30 -6.25
N GLY A 80 -17.64 8.15 -5.22
CA GLY A 80 -16.44 8.27 -4.41
C GLY A 80 -16.04 6.96 -3.74
N TRP A 81 -17.00 6.20 -3.21
CA TRP A 81 -16.74 4.92 -2.53
C TRP A 81 -16.24 3.82 -3.46
N ILE A 82 -16.79 3.76 -4.66
CA ILE A 82 -16.35 2.82 -5.70
C ILE A 82 -14.96 3.22 -6.21
N LEU A 83 -14.76 4.51 -6.54
CA LEU A 83 -13.51 5.01 -7.08
C LEU A 83 -12.36 4.87 -6.09
N ALA A 84 -12.56 5.29 -4.83
CA ALA A 84 -11.55 5.14 -3.78
C ALA A 84 -11.22 3.66 -3.53
N GLY A 85 -12.22 2.79 -3.54
CA GLY A 85 -11.99 1.34 -3.42
C GLY A 85 -11.11 0.80 -4.55
N ARG A 86 -11.38 1.22 -5.79
CA ARG A 86 -10.64 0.76 -6.97
C ARG A 86 -9.22 1.32 -7.03
N MET A 87 -9.00 2.57 -6.63
CA MET A 87 -7.66 3.17 -6.58
C MET A 87 -6.79 2.63 -5.45
N LEU A 88 -7.37 2.24 -4.31
CA LEU A 88 -6.61 1.70 -3.17
C LEU A 88 -6.40 0.18 -3.21
N ALA A 89 -7.11 -0.54 -4.08
CA ALA A 89 -6.98 -1.99 -4.19
C ALA A 89 -5.54 -2.45 -4.52
N PRO A 90 -4.81 -1.86 -5.49
CA PRO A 90 -3.42 -2.24 -5.78
C PRO A 90 -2.48 -2.02 -4.59
N LEU A 91 -2.63 -0.91 -3.86
CA LEU A 91 -1.81 -0.63 -2.66
C LEU A 91 -1.98 -1.70 -1.58
N THR A 92 -3.18 -2.26 -1.45
CA THR A 92 -3.45 -3.33 -0.49
C THR A 92 -2.72 -4.61 -0.89
N GLN A 93 -2.72 -4.95 -2.18
CA GLN A 93 -1.98 -6.10 -2.72
C GLN A 93 -0.46 -5.96 -2.46
N ILE A 94 0.11 -4.79 -2.74
CA ILE A 94 1.53 -4.52 -2.49
C ILE A 94 1.83 -4.61 -0.98
N THR A 95 0.96 -4.08 -0.13
CA THR A 95 1.10 -4.16 1.34
C THR A 95 1.06 -5.59 1.85
N ASP A 96 0.18 -6.42 1.30
CA ASP A 96 0.07 -7.84 1.66
C ASP A 96 1.29 -8.63 1.19
N ALA A 97 1.80 -8.35 -0.02
CA ALA A 97 3.05 -8.91 -0.51
C ALA A 97 4.23 -8.53 0.37
N ALA A 98 4.32 -7.27 0.79
CA ALA A 98 5.35 -6.81 1.73
C ALA A 98 5.26 -7.51 3.10
N ARG A 99 4.05 -7.76 3.60
CA ARG A 99 3.84 -8.52 4.83
C ARG A 99 4.21 -10.00 4.69
N MET A 100 4.03 -10.59 3.51
CA MET A 100 4.51 -11.95 3.23
C MET A 100 6.03 -12.01 3.15
N ALA A 101 6.65 -11.07 2.45
CA ALA A 101 8.11 -10.95 2.38
C ALA A 101 8.75 -10.77 3.76
N GLY A 102 8.16 -9.92 4.62
CA GLY A 102 8.60 -9.72 6.01
C GLY A 102 8.48 -10.96 6.90
N ARG A 103 7.74 -11.99 6.48
CA ARG A 103 7.66 -13.31 7.15
C ARG A 103 8.62 -14.34 6.56
N GLY A 104 9.49 -13.96 5.63
CA GLY A 104 10.50 -14.82 5.00
C GLY A 104 10.08 -15.43 3.66
N ALA A 105 8.89 -15.12 3.13
CA ALA A 105 8.45 -15.57 1.81
C ALA A 105 9.04 -14.68 0.69
N LEU A 106 10.36 -14.70 0.56
CA LEU A 106 11.14 -13.86 -0.35
C LEU A 106 10.98 -14.20 -1.83
N SER A 107 10.55 -15.42 -2.15
CA SER A 107 10.27 -15.86 -3.52
C SER A 107 8.91 -15.38 -4.05
N HIS A 108 8.07 -14.79 -3.19
CA HIS A 108 6.81 -14.23 -3.63
C HIS A 108 7.07 -12.98 -4.49
N ARG A 109 6.35 -12.86 -5.61
CA ARG A 109 6.43 -11.71 -6.50
C ARG A 109 5.04 -11.19 -6.74
N ILE A 110 4.89 -9.87 -6.80
CA ILE A 110 3.60 -9.21 -7.00
C ILE A 110 3.14 -9.45 -8.44
N ARG A 111 4.06 -9.35 -9.43
CA ARG A 111 3.78 -9.56 -10.86
C ARG A 111 2.48 -8.89 -11.32
N MET A 112 2.33 -7.62 -10.96
CA MET A 112 1.09 -6.91 -11.18
C MET A 112 0.79 -6.83 -12.69
N LYS A 113 -0.31 -7.45 -13.13
CA LYS A 113 -0.75 -7.44 -14.53
C LYS A 113 -1.61 -6.20 -14.77
N GLY A 114 -1.31 -5.42 -15.81
CA GLY A 114 -2.13 -4.26 -16.15
C GLY A 114 -1.42 -3.20 -16.98
N ARG A 115 -2.04 -2.02 -17.03
CA ARG A 115 -1.51 -0.85 -17.73
C ARG A 115 -0.21 -0.39 -17.05
N GLN A 116 0.68 0.26 -17.80
CA GLN A 116 1.85 0.94 -17.26
C GLN A 116 1.38 2.18 -16.49
N ASP A 117 1.10 2.01 -15.20
CA ASP A 117 0.75 3.07 -14.27
C ASP A 117 1.74 3.08 -13.09
N GLU A 118 1.60 4.08 -12.22
CA GLU A 118 2.47 4.30 -11.07
C GLU A 118 2.43 3.11 -10.08
N PHE A 119 1.33 2.36 -10.04
CA PHE A 119 1.21 1.16 -9.20
C PHE A 119 2.00 -0.01 -9.75
N ARG A 120 2.07 -0.15 -11.08
CA ARG A 120 2.93 -1.15 -11.72
C ARG A 120 4.40 -0.82 -11.53
N GLU A 121 4.80 0.44 -11.72
CA GLU A 121 6.18 0.87 -11.46
C GLU A 121 6.61 0.58 -10.01
N LEU A 122 5.73 0.88 -9.04
CA LEU A 122 5.98 0.54 -7.63
C LEU A 122 6.09 -0.97 -7.40
N SER A 123 5.25 -1.77 -8.07
CA SER A 123 5.30 -3.23 -7.97
C SER A 123 6.58 -3.81 -8.55
N ASP A 124 7.04 -3.29 -9.70
CA ASP A 124 8.27 -3.72 -10.36
C ASP A 124 9.50 -3.36 -9.50
N ALA A 125 9.52 -2.16 -8.91
CA ALA A 125 10.56 -1.75 -7.97
C ALA A 125 10.60 -2.65 -6.72
N PHE A 126 9.42 -3.03 -6.19
CA PHE A 126 9.33 -3.93 -5.04
C PHE A 126 9.81 -5.35 -5.38
N ASP A 127 9.44 -5.88 -6.55
CA ASP A 127 9.88 -7.19 -7.02
C ASP A 127 11.40 -7.23 -7.22
N SER A 128 12.01 -6.16 -7.73
CA SER A 128 13.47 -6.02 -7.87
C SER A 128 14.18 -5.99 -6.51
N MET A 129 13.64 -5.27 -5.53
CA MET A 129 14.16 -5.28 -4.15
C MET A 129 14.14 -6.69 -3.54
N LEU A 130 13.06 -7.45 -3.75
CA LEU A 130 12.97 -8.83 -3.26
C LEU A 130 13.99 -9.75 -3.93
N GLU A 131 14.21 -9.61 -5.23
CA GLU A 131 15.23 -10.36 -5.96
C GLU A 131 16.64 -10.13 -5.40
N GLN A 132 16.97 -8.87 -5.12
CA GLN A 132 18.26 -8.52 -4.53
C GLN A 132 18.40 -9.04 -3.10
N LEU A 133 17.33 -9.01 -2.30
CA LEU A 133 17.39 -9.58 -0.95
C LEU A 133 17.55 -11.11 -0.99
N GLU A 134 16.85 -11.79 -1.90
CA GLU A 134 16.95 -13.23 -2.10
C GLU A 134 18.37 -13.65 -2.52
N SER A 135 19.02 -12.90 -3.42
CA SER A 135 20.40 -13.19 -3.83
C SER A 135 21.38 -13.04 -2.66
N HIS A 136 21.25 -11.98 -1.85
CA HIS A 136 22.11 -11.77 -0.68
C HIS A 136 21.93 -12.86 0.39
N VAL A 137 20.68 -13.28 0.66
CA VAL A 137 20.42 -14.37 1.61
C VAL A 137 20.98 -15.69 1.09
N ALA A 138 20.84 -15.99 -0.20
CA ALA A 138 21.38 -17.19 -0.82
C ALA A 138 22.93 -17.23 -0.80
N GLU A 139 23.59 -16.09 -0.96
CA GLU A 139 25.04 -15.97 -0.81
C GLU A 139 25.48 -16.22 0.63
N GLN A 140 24.81 -15.62 1.62
CA GLN A 140 25.11 -15.84 3.03
C GLN A 140 24.95 -17.31 3.44
N GLN A 141 23.90 -17.99 2.96
CA GLN A 141 23.68 -19.41 3.23
C GLN A 141 24.79 -20.28 2.61
N ARG A 142 25.20 -20.00 1.37
CA ARG A 142 26.31 -20.70 0.72
C ARG A 142 27.62 -20.48 1.45
N PHE A 143 27.91 -19.25 1.89
CA PHE A 143 29.09 -18.94 2.68
C PHE A 143 29.08 -19.69 4.01
N ALA A 144 27.98 -19.67 4.75
CA ALA A 144 27.84 -20.38 6.02
C ALA A 144 27.99 -21.91 5.86
N ALA A 145 27.42 -22.48 4.80
CA ALA A 145 27.58 -23.89 4.46
C ALA A 145 29.05 -24.23 4.17
N ASN A 146 29.70 -23.45 3.31
CA ASN A 146 31.11 -23.66 2.97
C ASN A 146 32.01 -23.52 4.20
N ALA A 147 31.84 -22.48 5.00
CA ALA A 147 32.58 -22.30 6.25
C ALA A 147 32.36 -23.47 7.22
N SER A 148 31.14 -23.98 7.32
CA SER A 148 30.83 -25.16 8.15
C SER A 148 31.55 -26.43 7.64
N HIS A 149 31.68 -26.58 6.32
CA HIS A 149 32.42 -27.68 5.72
C HIS A 149 33.93 -27.56 5.95
N GLU A 150 34.50 -26.38 5.70
CA GLU A 150 35.93 -26.11 5.91
C GLU A 150 36.33 -26.25 7.38
N LEU A 151 35.46 -25.92 8.34
CA LEU A 151 35.73 -26.08 9.77
C LEU A 151 35.50 -27.52 10.29
N ARG A 152 34.61 -28.30 9.68
CA ARG A 152 34.34 -29.68 10.10
C ARG A 152 35.58 -30.57 9.91
N THR A 153 36.32 -30.37 8.82
CA THR A 153 37.52 -31.13 8.49
C THR A 153 38.63 -31.01 9.55
N PRO A 154 39.15 -29.81 9.89
CA PRO A 154 40.17 -29.65 10.91
C PRO A 154 39.67 -30.12 12.27
N LEU A 155 38.40 -29.85 12.63
CA LEU A 155 37.83 -30.33 13.90
C LEU A 155 37.82 -31.87 13.99
N ALA A 156 37.48 -32.56 12.90
CA ALA A 156 37.52 -34.03 12.84
C ALA A 156 38.94 -34.57 12.96
N ILE A 157 39.92 -33.90 12.33
CA ILE A 157 41.34 -34.27 12.41
C ILE A 157 41.85 -34.07 13.85
N SER A 158 41.60 -32.91 14.47
CA SER A 158 41.99 -32.65 15.86
C SER A 158 41.36 -33.66 16.81
N ARG A 159 40.09 -34.03 16.61
CA ARG A 159 39.40 -35.04 17.43
C ARG A 159 40.01 -36.43 17.27
N THR A 160 40.38 -36.80 16.05
CA THR A 160 41.04 -38.08 15.77
C THR A 160 42.41 -38.15 16.44
N LEU A 161 43.21 -37.08 16.37
CA LEU A 161 44.51 -36.98 17.03
C LEU A 161 44.37 -37.10 18.56
N LEU A 162 43.36 -36.46 19.16
CA LEU A 162 43.06 -36.59 20.59
C LEU A 162 42.64 -38.01 20.97
N ASP A 163 41.83 -38.69 20.15
CA ASP A 163 41.41 -40.07 20.39
C ASP A 163 42.59 -41.06 20.32
N VAL A 164 43.54 -40.85 19.39
CA VAL A 164 44.78 -41.63 19.31
C VAL A 164 45.64 -41.42 20.56
N ALA A 165 45.83 -40.16 20.98
CA ALA A 165 46.59 -39.83 22.19
C ALA A 165 45.98 -40.46 23.47
N ARG A 166 44.66 -40.65 23.51
CA ARG A 166 43.97 -41.28 24.64
C ARG A 166 44.09 -42.81 24.63
N LYS A 167 44.05 -43.45 23.46
CA LYS A 167 44.08 -44.92 23.33
C LYS A 167 45.47 -45.54 23.43
N ASP A 168 46.53 -44.79 23.09
CA ASP A 168 47.90 -45.30 23.07
C ASP A 168 48.85 -44.36 23.87
N PRO A 169 48.89 -44.46 25.22
CA PRO A 169 49.65 -43.56 26.09
C PRO A 169 51.17 -43.65 25.91
N THR A 170 51.66 -44.71 25.27
CA THR A 170 53.09 -44.97 25.02
C THR A 170 53.60 -44.38 23.71
N ARG A 171 52.70 -43.84 22.87
CA ARG A 171 53.04 -43.24 21.58
C ARG A 171 53.67 -41.85 21.75
N ASP A 172 54.51 -41.43 20.81
CA ASP A 172 55.22 -40.16 20.88
C ASP A 172 54.24 -38.97 20.94
N ARG A 173 54.08 -38.42 22.13
CA ARG A 173 53.23 -37.25 22.40
C ARG A 173 53.74 -36.00 21.69
N GLY A 174 55.04 -35.90 21.42
CA GLY A 174 55.64 -34.78 20.69
C GLY A 174 55.07 -34.69 19.28
N GLU A 175 55.09 -35.82 18.55
CA GLU A 175 54.57 -35.92 17.19
C GLU A 175 53.06 -35.61 17.09
N LEU A 176 52.27 -36.07 18.07
CA LEU A 176 50.82 -35.79 18.12
C LEU A 176 50.52 -34.31 18.38
N ILE A 177 51.27 -33.65 19.26
CA ILE A 177 51.12 -32.22 19.56
C ILE A 177 51.52 -31.37 18.35
N GLU A 178 52.61 -31.71 17.67
CA GLU A 178 53.07 -31.01 16.46
C GLU A 178 52.03 -31.10 15.33
N ARG A 179 51.47 -32.29 15.09
CA ARG A 179 50.38 -32.49 14.13
C ARG A 179 49.10 -31.72 14.50
N LEU A 180 48.78 -31.63 15.80
CA LEU A 180 47.63 -30.86 16.27
C LEU A 180 47.84 -29.35 16.05
N HIS A 181 49.07 -28.85 16.28
CA HIS A 181 49.44 -27.47 16.03
C HIS A 181 49.36 -27.13 14.54
N ALA A 182 49.88 -28.00 13.67
CA ALA A 182 49.87 -27.80 12.22
C ALA A 182 48.45 -27.73 11.62
N VAL A 183 47.45 -28.36 12.24
CA VAL A 183 46.05 -28.36 11.79
C VAL A 183 45.25 -27.14 12.31
N ASN A 184 45.72 -26.50 13.39
CA ASN A 184 45.07 -25.35 14.04
C ASN A 184 45.73 -24.00 13.73
N THR A 185 46.80 -23.98 12.94
CA THR A 185 47.48 -22.75 12.50
C THR A 185 47.06 -22.42 11.08
#